data_AF-A0A831T9D4-F1
#
_entry.id   AF-A0A831T9D4-F1
#
_cell.length_a   1.000
_cell.length_b   1.000
_cell.length_c   1.000
_cell.angle_alpha   90.00
_cell.angle_beta   90.00
_cell.angle_gamma   90.00
#
_symmetry.space_group_name_H-M   'P 1'
#
loop_
_entity.id
_entity.type
_entity.pdbx_description
1 polymer ?
#
loop_
_entity_poly.entity_id
_entity_poly.type
_entity_poly.pdbx_seq_one_letter_code
_entity_poly.pdbx_strand_id
1 'polypeptide(L)'
;MKYSVTPEGKKLVTLIPGDGIGPEVVESARRIVEATGVPIEWDVRRAGASVFKEGIASGVPDDTIESILRSRVVLKGPLETPVGYGEKSANVTLRKLFEAFANVRPVRELPAIPTPYRGRGVDLVIVRENIEDLYAAIEYRETPGVWNATKLISHKGSEKVIRFAFELARAEGRKTVHGATK
;
A
#
# COMPACT_ATOMS: atom_id res chain seq x y z
N MET A 1 -6.65 17.98 -2.28
CA MET A 1 -5.96 17.01 -1.39
C MET A 1 -5.23 17.81 -0.32
N LYS A 2 -5.45 17.57 0.97
CA LYS A 2 -4.71 18.27 2.05
C LYS A 2 -3.47 17.44 2.39
N TYR A 3 -2.31 17.84 1.88
CA TYR A 3 -1.01 17.36 2.35
C TYR A 3 -0.43 18.42 3.30
N SER A 4 0.44 18.00 4.21
CA SER A 4 1.05 18.93 5.18
C SER A 4 2.28 19.60 4.63
N VAL A 5 2.45 20.86 4.99
CA VAL A 5 3.58 21.71 4.59
C VAL A 5 4.26 22.21 5.86
N THR A 6 5.58 22.15 5.92
CA THR A 6 6.39 22.62 7.05
C THR A 6 6.43 24.15 7.08
N PRO A 7 6.85 24.78 8.19
CA PRO A 7 7.02 26.25 8.24
C PRO A 7 7.93 26.80 7.13
N GLU A 8 8.89 26.01 6.66
CA GLU A 8 9.85 26.33 5.59
C GLU A 8 9.28 26.08 4.18
N GLY A 9 8.00 25.73 4.06
CA GLY A 9 7.32 25.52 2.78
C GLY A 9 7.57 24.15 2.13
N LYS A 10 8.18 23.19 2.84
CA LYS A 10 8.43 21.84 2.31
C LYS A 10 7.23 20.93 2.52
N LYS A 11 6.98 20.00 1.59
CA LYS A 11 5.93 18.98 1.73
C LYS A 11 6.41 17.90 2.69
N LEU A 12 5.68 17.67 3.79
CA LEU A 12 6.01 16.63 4.75
C LEU A 12 5.58 15.26 4.22
N VAL A 13 6.52 14.30 4.17
CA VAL A 13 6.26 12.92 3.73
C VAL A 13 6.84 11.95 4.75
N THR A 14 6.03 11.00 5.23
CA THR A 14 6.54 9.91 6.06
C THR A 14 7.29 8.92 5.18
N LEU A 15 8.54 8.63 5.52
CA LEU A 15 9.38 7.66 4.81
C LEU A 15 9.58 6.42 5.68
N ILE A 16 9.18 5.25 5.19
CA ILE A 16 9.40 3.97 5.89
C ILE A 16 10.35 3.11 5.05
N PRO A 17 11.63 2.94 5.43
CA PRO A 17 12.58 2.14 4.65
C PRO A 17 12.12 0.68 4.45
N GLY A 18 11.50 0.10 5.47
CA GLY A 18 11.02 -1.27 5.46
C GLY A 18 12.12 -2.31 5.70
N ASP A 19 11.86 -3.54 5.28
CA ASP A 19 12.68 -4.71 5.59
C ASP A 19 13.26 -5.36 4.33
N GLY A 20 14.24 -6.27 4.50
CA GLY A 20 14.90 -6.97 3.38
C GLY A 20 15.58 -5.98 2.44
N ILE A 21 15.23 -6.01 1.15
CA ILE A 21 15.73 -5.06 0.13
C ILE A 21 15.22 -3.62 0.33
N GLY A 22 14.28 -3.41 1.26
CA GLY A 22 13.56 -2.15 1.43
C GLY A 22 14.44 -0.92 1.60
N PRO A 23 15.38 -0.89 2.56
CA PRO A 23 16.26 0.25 2.77
C PRO A 23 17.01 0.68 1.50
N GLU A 24 17.55 -0.28 0.73
CA GLU A 24 18.32 0.00 -0.48
C GLU A 24 17.46 0.61 -1.59
N VAL A 25 16.27 0.03 -1.84
CA VAL A 25 15.38 0.53 -2.91
C VAL A 25 14.70 1.85 -2.54
N VAL A 26 14.37 2.05 -1.26
CA VAL A 26 13.76 3.30 -0.77
C VAL A 26 14.77 4.44 -0.81
N GLU A 27 16.02 4.20 -0.41
CA GLU A 27 17.08 5.20 -0.49
C GLU A 27 17.36 5.59 -1.94
N SER A 28 17.40 4.62 -2.86
CA SER A 28 17.52 4.89 -4.30
C SER A 28 16.36 5.77 -4.81
N ALA A 29 15.11 5.43 -4.45
CA ALA A 29 13.95 6.22 -4.84
C ALA A 29 13.98 7.64 -4.25
N ARG A 30 14.36 7.78 -2.97
CA ARG A 30 14.50 9.07 -2.28
C ARG A 30 15.48 9.98 -3.02
N ARG A 31 16.67 9.47 -3.36
CA ARG A 31 17.70 10.23 -4.10
C ARG A 31 17.22 10.71 -5.47
N ILE A 32 16.46 9.87 -6.18
CA ILE A 32 15.86 10.24 -7.48
C ILE A 32 14.84 11.37 -7.30
N VAL A 33 13.99 11.30 -6.26
CA VAL A 33 13.01 12.34 -5.96
C VAL A 33 13.69 13.65 -5.54
N GLU A 34 14.72 13.60 -4.71
CA GLU A 34 15.49 14.78 -4.31
C GLU A 34 16.16 15.46 -5.52
N ALA A 35 16.66 14.67 -6.47
CA ALA A 35 17.27 15.19 -7.70
C ALA A 35 16.28 15.95 -8.60
N THR A 36 14.96 15.78 -8.43
CA THR A 36 13.97 16.58 -9.17
C THR A 36 13.79 17.99 -8.60
N GLY A 37 14.40 18.31 -7.45
CA GLY A 37 14.28 19.62 -6.78
C GLY A 37 12.94 19.87 -6.11
N VAL A 38 12.08 18.85 -5.98
CA VAL A 38 10.79 19.02 -5.28
C VAL A 38 11.05 19.20 -3.78
N PRO A 39 10.51 20.25 -3.13
CA PRO A 39 10.80 20.53 -1.72
C PRO A 39 10.03 19.55 -0.83
N ILE A 40 10.70 18.46 -0.42
CA ILE A 40 10.17 17.45 0.50
C ILE A 40 10.97 17.46 1.80
N GLU A 41 10.25 17.35 2.91
CA GLU A 41 10.79 17.00 4.21
C GLU A 41 10.44 15.55 4.51
N TRP A 42 11.47 14.72 4.69
CA TRP A 42 11.31 13.31 4.97
C TRP A 42 11.26 13.08 6.48
N ASP A 43 10.10 12.65 6.98
CA ASP A 43 9.95 12.15 8.34
C ASP A 43 10.18 10.64 8.35
N VAL A 44 11.41 10.23 8.62
CA VAL A 44 11.81 8.81 8.56
C VAL A 44 11.27 8.05 9.77
N ARG A 45 10.52 6.99 9.50
CA ARG A 45 9.82 6.14 10.48
C ARG A 45 10.04 4.67 10.18
N ARG A 46 9.54 3.78 11.04
CA ARG A 46 9.78 2.34 10.97
C ARG A 46 8.48 1.55 11.10
N ALA A 47 8.40 0.44 10.38
CA ALA A 47 7.32 -0.53 10.45
C ALA A 47 7.85 -1.89 9.96
N GLY A 48 7.14 -2.98 10.26
CA GLY A 48 7.48 -4.32 9.78
C GLY A 48 8.36 -5.13 10.74
N ALA A 49 9.27 -5.92 10.20
CA ALA A 49 10.05 -6.95 10.92
C ALA A 49 10.84 -6.37 12.09
N SER A 50 11.50 -5.23 11.86
CA SER A 50 12.24 -4.52 12.91
C SER A 50 11.37 -4.20 14.14
N VAL A 51 10.12 -3.81 13.91
CA VAL A 51 9.16 -3.45 14.95
C VAL A 51 8.59 -4.69 15.65
N PHE A 52 8.33 -5.78 14.91
CA PHE A 52 7.93 -7.05 15.51
C PHE A 52 8.99 -7.60 16.47
N LYS A 53 10.28 -7.47 16.14
CA LYS A 53 11.40 -7.91 16.99
C LYS A 53 11.49 -7.18 18.32
N GLU A 54 10.88 -6.00 18.42
CA GLU A 54 10.80 -5.21 19.64
C GLU A 54 9.55 -5.52 20.48
N GLY A 55 8.73 -6.49 20.06
CA GLY A 55 7.55 -6.93 20.78
C GLY A 55 6.28 -6.15 20.47
N ILE A 56 6.29 -5.28 19.45
CA ILE A 56 5.09 -4.55 19.00
C ILE A 56 4.34 -5.41 17.98
N ALA A 57 3.28 -6.09 18.44
CA ALA A 57 2.49 -7.04 17.67
C ALA A 57 1.80 -6.46 16.42
N SER A 58 1.54 -5.16 16.36
CA SER A 58 0.95 -4.52 15.18
C SER A 58 1.95 -4.37 14.02
N GLY A 59 3.25 -4.40 14.32
CA GLY A 59 4.33 -4.05 13.40
C GLY A 59 4.35 -2.56 13.01
N VAL A 60 3.56 -1.71 13.69
CA VAL A 60 3.45 -0.27 13.43
C VAL A 60 3.41 0.47 14.78
N PRO A 61 4.48 1.21 15.14
CA PRO A 61 4.54 1.94 16.41
C PRO A 61 3.75 3.26 16.35
N ASP A 62 3.35 3.78 17.51
CA ASP A 62 2.49 4.96 17.61
C ASP A 62 3.09 6.22 16.97
N ASP A 63 4.40 6.43 17.10
CA ASP A 63 5.10 7.56 16.49
C ASP A 63 5.03 7.53 14.95
N THR A 64 4.98 6.32 14.37
CA THR A 64 4.77 6.13 12.94
C THR A 64 3.33 6.41 12.55
N ILE A 65 2.36 6.01 13.38
CA ILE A 65 0.94 6.34 13.16
C ILE A 65 0.74 7.85 13.19
N GLU A 66 1.27 8.52 14.20
CA GLU A 66 1.23 9.98 14.35
C GLU A 66 1.88 10.69 13.15
N SER A 67 3.05 10.22 12.71
CA SER A 67 3.73 10.74 11.52
C SER A 67 2.83 10.70 10.29
N ILE A 68 2.17 9.56 10.03
CA ILE A 68 1.28 9.39 8.87
C ILE A 68 0.01 10.26 9.01
N LEU A 69 -0.54 10.39 10.22
CA LEU A 69 -1.67 11.29 10.48
C LEU A 69 -1.30 12.76 10.24
N ARG A 70 -0.05 13.16 10.51
CA ARG A 70 0.45 14.51 10.19
C ARG A 70 0.73 14.66 8.69
N SER A 71 1.48 13.77 8.07
CA SER A 71 1.95 13.91 6.68
C SER A 71 0.87 13.65 5.64
N ARG A 72 -0.03 12.69 5.91
CA ARG A 72 -1.05 12.13 4.99
C ARG A 72 -0.48 11.47 3.73
N VAL A 73 0.85 11.41 3.60
CA VAL A 73 1.56 10.88 2.43
C VAL A 73 2.71 10.03 2.93
N VAL A 74 2.80 8.81 2.41
CA VAL A 74 3.79 7.82 2.84
C VAL A 74 4.51 7.24 1.64
N LEU A 75 5.84 7.26 1.67
CA LEU A 75 6.68 6.43 0.81
C LEU A 75 7.23 5.29 1.66
N LYS A 76 6.94 4.04 1.28
CA LYS A 76 7.39 2.87 2.04
C LYS A 76 8.03 1.78 1.18
N GLY A 77 9.11 1.20 1.67
CA GLY A 77 9.67 -0.05 1.16
C GLY A 77 8.84 -1.27 1.58
N PRO A 78 9.11 -2.47 1.03
CA PRO A 78 8.45 -3.71 1.46
C PRO A 78 8.58 -3.92 2.98
N LEU A 79 7.52 -4.41 3.61
CA LEU A 79 7.54 -4.82 5.02
C LEU A 79 7.36 -6.33 5.08
N GLU A 80 8.25 -7.01 5.79
CA GLU A 80 8.18 -8.46 5.96
C GLU A 80 6.96 -8.82 6.82
N THR A 81 6.38 -9.99 6.55
CA THR A 81 5.32 -10.56 7.39
C THR A 81 5.66 -12.03 7.59
N PRO A 82 5.70 -12.53 8.85
CA PRO A 82 5.90 -13.94 9.12
C PRO A 82 4.86 -14.80 8.37
N VAL A 83 5.30 -15.89 7.74
CA VAL A 83 4.43 -16.73 6.90
C VAL A 83 3.95 -17.94 7.69
N GLY A 84 2.64 -18.07 7.85
CA GLY A 84 2.01 -19.25 8.47
C GLY A 84 2.06 -19.30 10.01
N TYR A 85 2.63 -18.28 10.65
CA TYR A 85 2.67 -18.10 12.10
C TYR A 85 2.82 -16.62 12.43
N GLY A 86 2.67 -16.25 13.71
CA GLY A 86 2.97 -14.92 14.19
C GLY A 86 1.88 -13.88 13.89
N GLU A 87 2.32 -12.62 13.81
CA GLU A 87 1.44 -11.46 13.87
C GLU A 87 0.78 -11.11 12.53
N LYS A 88 -0.29 -10.31 12.62
CA LYS A 88 -0.97 -9.78 11.43
C LYS A 88 -0.03 -8.87 10.63
N SER A 89 -0.17 -8.90 9.30
CA SER A 89 0.70 -8.12 8.41
C SER A 89 0.65 -6.61 8.68
N ALA A 90 1.80 -6.01 8.97
CA ALA A 90 1.93 -4.55 9.11
C ALA A 90 1.45 -3.80 7.86
N ASN A 91 1.58 -4.39 6.66
CA ASN A 91 1.08 -3.81 5.41
C ASN A 91 -0.46 -3.71 5.42
N VAL A 92 -1.16 -4.72 5.95
CA VAL A 92 -2.63 -4.72 6.07
C VAL A 92 -3.06 -3.79 7.20
N THR A 93 -2.34 -3.80 8.33
CA THR A 93 -2.56 -2.88 9.45
C THR A 93 -2.54 -1.43 9.01
N LEU A 94 -1.50 -0.98 8.29
CA LEU A 94 -1.42 0.39 7.77
C LEU A 94 -2.62 0.74 6.88
N ARG A 95 -3.03 -0.15 5.97
CA ARG A 95 -4.17 0.11 5.06
C ARG A 95 -5.47 0.31 5.81
N LYS A 96 -5.73 -0.55 6.81
CA LYS A 96 -6.92 -0.50 7.67
C LYS A 96 -6.92 0.74 8.56
N LEU A 97 -5.80 1.05 9.21
CA LEU A 97 -5.68 2.23 10.07
C LEU A 97 -5.95 3.55 9.33
N PHE A 98 -5.54 3.65 8.06
CA PHE A 98 -5.64 4.88 7.28
C PHE A 98 -6.72 4.86 6.21
N GLU A 99 -7.61 3.85 6.19
CA GLU A 99 -8.69 3.70 5.20
C GLU A 99 -8.16 3.85 3.75
N ALA A 100 -6.97 3.29 3.47
CA ALA A 100 -6.34 3.33 2.15
C ALA A 100 -6.97 2.27 1.22
N PHE A 101 -8.26 2.47 0.90
CA PHE A 101 -9.16 1.44 0.38
C PHE A 101 -8.92 1.01 -1.07
N ALA A 102 -8.31 1.87 -1.88
CA ALA A 102 -8.01 1.58 -3.29
C ALA A 102 -6.51 1.30 -3.47
N ASN A 103 -6.18 0.09 -3.93
CA ASN A 103 -4.83 -0.28 -4.32
C ASN A 103 -4.69 -0.17 -5.85
N VAL A 104 -4.01 0.88 -6.31
CA VAL A 104 -3.84 1.20 -7.73
C VAL A 104 -2.52 0.63 -8.23
N ARG A 105 -2.58 -0.22 -9.27
CA ARG A 105 -1.41 -0.91 -9.84
C ARG A 105 -1.36 -0.73 -11.36
N PRO A 106 -0.71 0.33 -11.86
CA PRO A 106 -0.49 0.50 -13.28
C PRO A 106 0.51 -0.54 -13.81
N VAL A 107 0.24 -1.08 -14.99
CA VAL A 107 1.08 -2.04 -15.71
C VAL A 107 1.25 -1.52 -17.13
N ARG A 108 2.50 -1.27 -17.52
CA ARG A 108 2.84 -0.75 -18.85
C ARG A 108 4.15 -1.35 -19.35
N GLU A 109 4.32 -1.39 -20.65
CA GLU A 109 5.61 -1.71 -21.26
C GLU A 109 6.66 -0.63 -20.95
N LEU A 110 7.91 -1.07 -20.71
CA LEU A 110 9.07 -0.20 -20.52
C LEU A 110 10.08 -0.42 -21.65
N PRO A 111 10.61 0.63 -22.31
CA PRO A 111 11.38 0.51 -23.57
C PRO A 111 12.57 -0.46 -23.52
N ALA A 112 13.24 -0.57 -22.38
CA ALA A 112 14.46 -1.37 -22.21
C ALA A 112 14.23 -2.75 -21.57
N ILE A 113 12.98 -3.12 -21.25
CA ILE A 113 12.68 -4.37 -20.53
C ILE A 113 12.00 -5.36 -21.49
N PRO A 114 12.70 -6.41 -21.96
CA PRO A 114 12.11 -7.41 -22.84
C PRO A 114 11.09 -8.28 -22.09
N THR A 115 9.95 -8.56 -22.71
CA THR A 115 8.94 -9.50 -22.21
C THR A 115 8.31 -10.27 -23.38
N PRO A 116 7.68 -11.44 -23.15
CA PRO A 116 6.92 -12.15 -24.18
C PRO A 116 5.75 -11.34 -24.78
N TYR A 117 5.34 -10.25 -24.14
CA TYR A 117 4.24 -9.39 -24.57
C TYR A 117 4.69 -8.09 -25.24
N ARG A 118 5.99 -7.88 -25.42
CA ARG A 118 6.56 -6.64 -25.98
C ARG A 118 5.93 -6.31 -27.34
N GLY A 119 5.56 -5.04 -27.53
CA GLY A 119 4.97 -4.55 -28.78
C GLY A 119 3.48 -4.85 -28.92
N ARG A 120 2.83 -5.44 -27.90
CA ARG A 120 1.38 -5.70 -27.90
C ARG A 120 0.57 -4.53 -27.31
N GLY A 121 1.24 -3.49 -26.82
CA GLY A 121 0.58 -2.30 -26.29
C GLY A 121 -0.04 -2.54 -24.92
N VAL A 122 0.65 -3.28 -24.05
CA VAL A 122 0.15 -3.50 -22.67
C VAL A 122 0.16 -2.16 -21.92
N ASP A 123 -1.04 -1.66 -21.62
CA ASP A 123 -1.31 -0.51 -20.77
C ASP A 123 -2.66 -0.72 -20.05
N LEU A 124 -2.58 -1.11 -18.78
CA LEU A 124 -3.75 -1.32 -17.93
C LEU A 124 -3.47 -0.86 -16.51
N VAL A 125 -4.54 -0.62 -15.75
CA VAL A 125 -4.44 -0.32 -14.32
C VAL A 125 -5.38 -1.24 -13.56
N ILE A 126 -4.85 -1.94 -12.57
CA ILE A 126 -5.65 -2.75 -11.66
C ILE A 126 -6.02 -1.88 -10.46
N VAL A 127 -7.32 -1.75 -10.20
CA VAL A 127 -7.85 -1.15 -8.97
C VAL A 127 -8.38 -2.28 -8.10
N ARG A 128 -7.68 -2.57 -7.00
CA ARG A 128 -8.00 -3.66 -6.09
C ARG A 128 -8.53 -3.11 -4.76
N GLU A 129 -9.61 -3.70 -4.25
CA GLU A 129 -10.09 -3.48 -2.87
C GLU A 129 -9.01 -3.90 -1.86
N ASN A 130 -8.83 -3.12 -0.79
CA ASN A 130 -7.60 -3.14 0.00
C ASN A 130 -7.81 -3.20 1.52
N ILE A 131 -9.05 -3.27 2.01
CA ILE A 131 -9.43 -3.25 3.43
C ILE A 131 -10.10 -4.56 3.88
N GLU A 132 -10.99 -5.12 3.06
CA GLU A 132 -11.88 -6.25 3.39
C GLU A 132 -11.42 -7.58 2.74
N ASP A 133 -12.36 -8.36 2.21
CA ASP A 133 -12.16 -9.69 1.61
C ASP A 133 -11.56 -10.70 2.61
N LEU A 134 -11.00 -11.82 2.13
CA LEU A 134 -10.24 -12.77 2.95
C LEU A 134 -9.06 -12.12 3.70
N TYR A 135 -8.57 -10.98 3.23
CA TYR A 135 -7.51 -10.20 3.90
C TYR A 135 -7.99 -9.51 5.18
N ALA A 136 -9.28 -9.65 5.53
CA ALA A 136 -9.79 -9.37 6.86
C ALA A 136 -9.03 -10.16 7.95
N ALA A 137 -8.50 -11.35 7.62
CA ALA A 137 -7.81 -12.27 8.52
C ALA A 137 -8.66 -12.65 9.74
N ILE A 138 -9.90 -13.04 9.46
CA ILE A 138 -10.85 -13.58 10.43
C ILE A 138 -10.89 -15.08 10.19
N GLU A 139 -10.15 -15.82 11.00
CA GLU A 139 -9.89 -17.24 10.81
C GLU A 139 -10.17 -18.00 12.11
N TYR A 140 -10.76 -19.19 11.97
CA TYR A 140 -11.10 -20.07 13.09
C TYR A 140 -10.64 -21.49 12.79
N ARG A 141 -10.09 -22.16 13.80
CA ARG A 141 -9.93 -23.62 13.77
C ARG A 141 -11.20 -24.23 14.33
N GLU A 142 -12.07 -24.72 13.45
CA GLU A 142 -13.35 -25.31 13.84
C GLU A 142 -13.13 -26.62 14.60
N THR A 143 -12.25 -27.49 14.07
CA THR A 143 -11.85 -28.76 14.69
C THR A 143 -10.40 -29.10 14.29
N PRO A 144 -9.77 -30.14 14.87
CA PRO A 144 -8.47 -30.59 14.38
C PRO A 144 -8.49 -30.95 12.89
N GLY A 145 -7.71 -30.21 12.09
CA GLY A 145 -7.63 -30.43 10.63
C GLY A 145 -8.66 -29.64 9.81
N VAL A 146 -9.57 -28.91 10.44
CA VAL A 146 -10.58 -28.09 9.75
C VAL A 146 -10.43 -26.63 10.13
N TRP A 147 -10.29 -25.79 9.11
CA TRP A 147 -10.10 -24.35 9.24
C TRP A 147 -11.16 -23.61 8.44
N ASN A 148 -11.60 -22.48 8.98
CA ASN A 148 -12.54 -21.57 8.37
C ASN A 148 -11.88 -20.19 8.23
N ALA A 149 -12.05 -19.56 7.07
CA ALA A 149 -11.67 -18.18 6.82
C ALA A 149 -12.89 -17.41 6.31
N THR A 150 -13.24 -16.34 7.02
CA THR A 150 -14.42 -15.53 6.68
C THR A 150 -14.06 -14.45 5.67
N LYS A 151 -14.66 -14.55 4.48
CA LYS A 151 -14.64 -13.48 3.47
C LYS A 151 -15.74 -12.47 3.76
N LEU A 152 -15.37 -11.22 4.05
CA LEU A 152 -16.30 -10.12 4.22
C LEU A 152 -16.28 -9.22 2.99
N ILE A 153 -17.45 -8.92 2.44
CA ILE A 153 -17.63 -7.97 1.34
C ILE A 153 -18.81 -7.07 1.69
N SER A 154 -18.54 -5.83 2.07
CA SER A 154 -19.58 -4.85 2.34
C SER A 154 -20.02 -4.10 1.09
N HIS A 155 -21.28 -3.67 1.06
CA HIS A 155 -21.78 -2.75 0.03
C HIS A 155 -20.94 -1.46 0.00
N LYS A 156 -20.59 -0.91 1.17
CA LYS A 156 -19.82 0.33 1.31
C LYS A 156 -18.42 0.23 0.71
N GLY A 157 -17.67 -0.84 1.02
CA GLY A 157 -16.33 -1.06 0.47
C GLY A 157 -16.37 -1.27 -1.04
N SER A 158 -17.33 -2.07 -1.51
CA SER A 158 -17.55 -2.33 -2.94
C SER A 158 -17.89 -1.05 -3.71
N GLU A 159 -18.83 -0.25 -3.21
CA GLU A 159 -19.25 1.00 -3.86
C GLU A 159 -18.09 1.99 -3.96
N LYS A 160 -17.31 2.16 -2.88
CA LYS A 160 -16.13 3.04 -2.87
C LYS A 160 -15.10 2.65 -3.93
N VAL A 161 -14.70 1.37 -3.99
CA VAL A 161 -13.64 0.93 -4.90
C VAL A 161 -14.09 0.95 -6.36
N ILE A 162 -15.36 0.59 -6.63
CA ILE A 162 -15.94 0.65 -7.97
C ILE A 162 -16.03 2.10 -8.44
N ARG A 163 -16.56 3.00 -7.60
CA ARG A 163 -16.62 4.44 -7.90
C ARG A 163 -15.23 5.00 -8.17
N PHE A 164 -14.25 4.66 -7.33
CA PHE A 164 -12.86 5.06 -7.53
C PHE A 164 -12.33 4.59 -8.89
N ALA A 165 -12.61 3.35 -9.30
CA ALA A 165 -12.18 2.83 -10.60
C ALA A 165 -12.78 3.61 -11.78
N PHE A 166 -14.06 3.99 -11.72
CA PHE A 166 -14.69 4.84 -12.74
C PHE A 166 -14.11 6.26 -12.77
N GLU A 167 -13.88 6.88 -11.62
CA GLU A 167 -13.27 8.22 -11.56
C GLU A 167 -11.81 8.19 -12.03
N LEU A 168 -11.04 7.14 -11.70
CA LEU A 168 -9.70 6.95 -12.24
C LEU A 168 -9.73 6.78 -13.76
N ALA A 169 -10.64 5.96 -14.29
CA ALA A 169 -10.81 5.79 -15.72
C ALA A 169 -11.12 7.12 -16.41
N ARG A 170 -12.03 7.93 -15.85
CA ARG A 170 -12.34 9.27 -16.36
C ARG A 170 -11.12 10.19 -16.31
N ALA A 171 -10.40 10.23 -15.19
CA ALA A 171 -9.23 11.10 -14.99
C ALA A 171 -8.07 10.76 -15.93
N GLU A 172 -7.88 9.47 -16.27
CA GLU A 172 -6.85 9.01 -17.20
C GLU A 172 -7.36 8.89 -18.67
N GLY A 173 -8.60 9.29 -18.94
CA GLY A 173 -9.19 9.21 -20.29
C GLY A 173 -9.49 7.80 -20.79
N ARG A 174 -9.44 6.77 -19.93
CA ARG A 174 -9.76 5.38 -20.25
C ARG A 174 -11.27 5.22 -20.47
N LYS A 175 -11.65 4.47 -21.51
CA LYS A 175 -13.06 4.34 -21.95
C LYS A 175 -13.76 3.08 -21.44
N THR A 176 -13.02 2.16 -20.83
CA THR A 176 -13.54 0.85 -20.41
C THR A 176 -13.13 0.55 -18.97
N VAL A 177 -14.07 0.04 -18.18
CA VAL A 177 -13.83 -0.52 -16.85
C VAL A 177 -14.38 -1.94 -16.86
N HIS A 178 -13.57 -2.92 -16.46
CA HIS A 178 -13.96 -4.32 -16.38
C HIS A 178 -14.09 -4.73 -14.90
N GLY A 179 -15.18 -5.42 -14.56
CA GLY A 179 -15.38 -6.04 -13.24
C GLY A 179 -15.01 -7.51 -13.28
N ALA A 180 -14.04 -7.94 -12.48
CA ALA A 180 -13.66 -9.34 -12.32
C ALA A 180 -14.10 -9.85 -10.94
N THR A 181 -15.03 -10.80 -10.90
CA THR A 181 -15.62 -11.37 -9.67
C THR A 181 -15.80 -12.89 -9.81
N LYS A 182 -16.03 -13.60 -8.69
CA LYS A 182 -16.37 -15.03 -8.67
C LYS A 182 -17.35 -15.35 -7.54
#